data_AF-A0A7W9YDI0-F1
#
_entry.id   AF-A0A7W9YDI0-F1
#
_cell.length_a   1.000
_cell.length_b   1.000
_cell.length_c   1.000
_cell.angle_alpha   90.00
_cell.angle_beta   90.00
_cell.angle_gamma   90.00
#
_symmetry.space_group_name_H-M   'P 1'
#
loop_
_entity.id
_entity.type
_entity.pdbx_description
1 polymer ?
#
loop_
_entity_poly.entity_id
_entity_poly.type
_entity_poly.pdbx_seq_one_letter_code
_entity_poly.pdbx_strand_id
1 'polypeptide(L)'
;MSEWSLSQLLSSLHEDIQSRLAVARKSFQHPGVKGDASESVWISLLDKYLPARYSVAKAHVVDSLGNFSDQIDVVVFDRQYSPFIFTYENQTIIPAESVYAVFEAKQTADAQLVRYAQDKVASVRRLHRTSLPIPHAGGTYPAKPAIPIFGGILTFESEWSPPMGKALESILLEGSGDRQLDIGCVASHGHFARNATGEYDFVFENKPATAFLFKLISRLQFSGTVPMIDIDAYGEWLAK
;
A
#
# COMPACT_ATOMS: atom_id res chain seq x y z
N MET A 1 25.68 -26.63 18.47
CA MET A 1 24.20 -26.51 18.39
C MET A 1 23.91 -25.23 17.63
N SER A 2 23.02 -25.27 16.64
CA SER A 2 22.57 -24.04 15.98
C SER A 2 21.71 -23.23 16.95
N GLU A 3 22.07 -21.98 17.19
CA GLU A 3 21.31 -21.07 18.06
C GLU A 3 20.25 -20.30 17.27
N TRP A 4 19.13 -19.98 17.93
CA TRP A 4 18.11 -19.11 17.36
C TRP A 4 18.64 -17.69 17.18
N SER A 5 18.43 -17.08 16.01
CA SER A 5 18.88 -15.72 15.72
C SER A 5 17.76 -14.91 15.08
N LEU A 6 17.34 -13.83 15.77
CA LEU A 6 16.37 -12.88 15.21
C LEU A 6 16.91 -12.25 13.92
N SER A 7 18.20 -11.93 13.88
CA SER A 7 18.83 -11.38 12.67
C SER A 7 18.70 -12.34 11.48
N GLN A 8 18.85 -13.65 11.71
CA GLN A 8 18.69 -14.68 10.69
C GLN A 8 17.23 -14.78 10.22
N LEU A 9 16.26 -14.76 11.14
CA LEU A 9 14.83 -14.78 10.78
C LEU A 9 14.46 -13.59 9.88
N LEU A 10 14.92 -12.39 10.24
CA LEU A 10 14.68 -11.17 9.47
C LEU A 10 15.41 -11.16 8.12
N SER A 11 16.58 -11.81 8.04
CA SER A 11 17.32 -12.00 6.78
C SER A 11 16.58 -12.95 5.86
N SER A 12 16.17 -14.11 6.38
CA SER A 12 15.48 -15.12 5.59
C SER A 12 14.11 -14.66 5.09
N LEU A 13 13.40 -13.80 5.85
CA LEU A 13 12.20 -13.13 5.34
C LEU A 13 12.52 -12.28 4.11
N HIS A 14 13.56 -11.45 4.20
CA HIS A 14 13.97 -10.63 3.07
C HIS A 14 14.42 -11.46 1.86
N GLU A 15 15.24 -12.48 2.09
CA GLU A 15 15.80 -13.36 1.06
C GLU A 15 14.70 -14.10 0.29
N ASP A 16 13.62 -14.54 0.95
CA ASP A 16 12.46 -15.14 0.27
C ASP A 16 11.85 -14.17 -0.74
N ILE A 17 11.60 -12.93 -0.32
CA ILE A 17 10.98 -11.90 -1.18
C ILE A 17 11.91 -11.52 -2.34
N GLN A 18 13.18 -11.26 -2.05
CA GLN A 18 14.15 -10.92 -3.08
C GLN A 18 14.29 -12.06 -4.10
N SER A 19 14.33 -13.31 -3.64
CA SER A 19 14.40 -14.49 -4.49
C SER A 19 13.17 -14.63 -5.37
N ARG A 20 11.95 -14.54 -4.80
CA ARG A 20 10.69 -14.65 -5.55
C ARG A 20 10.54 -13.55 -6.59
N LEU A 21 10.88 -12.30 -6.26
CA LEU A 21 10.87 -11.19 -7.22
C LEU A 21 11.91 -11.37 -8.33
N ALA A 22 13.10 -11.89 -8.01
CA ALA A 22 14.13 -12.20 -8.99
C ALA A 22 13.70 -13.34 -9.94
N VAL A 23 13.04 -14.38 -9.42
CA VAL A 23 12.47 -15.48 -10.21
C VAL A 23 11.39 -14.95 -11.15
N ALA A 24 10.46 -14.12 -10.66
CA ALA A 24 9.43 -13.49 -11.49
C ALA A 24 10.04 -12.67 -12.64
N ARG A 25 11.08 -11.88 -12.34
CA ARG A 25 11.80 -11.08 -13.33
C ARG A 25 12.45 -11.90 -14.44
N LYS A 26 13.12 -12.99 -14.06
CA LYS A 26 13.92 -13.83 -14.97
C LYS A 26 13.07 -14.80 -15.79
N SER A 27 12.00 -15.31 -15.20
CA SER A 27 11.22 -16.44 -15.77
C SER A 27 10.12 -15.97 -16.72
N PHE A 28 9.50 -14.81 -16.45
CA PHE A 28 8.42 -14.28 -17.29
C PHE A 28 8.97 -13.21 -18.24
N GLN A 29 8.78 -13.41 -19.55
CA GLN A 29 9.23 -12.42 -20.56
C GLN A 29 8.13 -11.42 -20.93
N HIS A 30 6.86 -11.84 -20.89
CA HIS A 30 5.72 -10.96 -21.16
C HIS A 30 5.54 -9.92 -20.05
N PRO A 31 5.48 -8.61 -20.36
CA PRO A 31 5.40 -7.55 -19.35
C PRO A 31 4.22 -7.68 -18.38
N GLY A 32 3.02 -8.02 -18.88
CA GLY A 32 1.82 -8.19 -18.05
C GLY A 32 1.98 -9.29 -17.01
N VAL A 33 2.33 -10.51 -17.44
CA VAL A 33 2.54 -11.68 -16.57
C VAL A 33 3.66 -11.42 -15.55
N LYS A 34 4.73 -10.74 -15.97
CA LYS A 34 5.81 -10.33 -15.07
C LYS A 34 5.32 -9.37 -13.99
N GLY A 35 4.47 -8.41 -14.36
CA GLY A 35 3.80 -7.49 -13.44
C GLY A 35 2.94 -8.24 -12.42
N ASP A 36 2.02 -9.07 -12.90
CA ASP A 36 1.08 -9.84 -12.06
C ASP A 36 1.81 -10.75 -11.07
N ALA A 37 2.88 -11.41 -11.50
CA ALA A 37 3.70 -12.25 -10.64
C ALA A 37 4.40 -11.43 -9.54
N SER A 38 4.88 -10.23 -9.87
CA SER A 38 5.56 -9.33 -8.92
C SER A 38 4.60 -8.80 -7.87
N GLU A 39 3.43 -8.36 -8.30
CA GLU A 39 2.33 -7.94 -7.43
C GLU A 39 1.91 -9.04 -6.48
N SER A 40 1.72 -10.26 -6.99
CA SER A 40 1.32 -11.42 -6.17
C SER A 40 2.32 -11.73 -5.06
N VAL A 41 3.63 -11.51 -5.29
CA VAL A 41 4.66 -11.66 -4.24
C VAL A 41 4.46 -10.63 -3.13
N TRP A 42 4.20 -9.38 -3.48
CA TRP A 42 3.96 -8.30 -2.51
C TRP A 42 2.67 -8.51 -1.72
N ILE A 43 1.57 -8.86 -2.39
CA ILE A 43 0.30 -9.19 -1.72
C ILE A 43 0.52 -10.35 -0.75
N SER A 44 1.14 -11.45 -1.21
CA SER A 44 1.41 -12.62 -0.35
C SER A 44 2.26 -12.28 0.87
N LEU A 45 3.24 -11.39 0.73
CA LEU A 45 4.09 -10.95 1.84
C LEU A 45 3.26 -10.17 2.86
N LEU A 46 2.55 -9.14 2.40
CA LEU A 46 1.81 -8.25 3.29
C LEU A 46 0.66 -8.99 3.97
N ASP A 47 -0.10 -9.80 3.23
CA ASP A 47 -1.19 -10.61 3.78
C ASP A 47 -0.69 -11.58 4.87
N LYS A 48 0.50 -12.18 4.67
CA LYS A 48 1.09 -13.12 5.63
C LYS A 48 1.60 -12.46 6.91
N TYR A 49 2.16 -11.25 6.83
CA TYR A 49 2.92 -10.65 7.94
C TYR A 49 2.29 -9.40 8.55
N LEU A 50 1.35 -8.74 7.88
CA LEU A 50 0.58 -7.67 8.52
C LEU A 50 -0.33 -8.26 9.61
N PRO A 51 -0.62 -7.49 10.68
CA PRO A 51 -1.61 -7.89 11.66
C PRO A 51 -2.97 -8.23 11.00
N ALA A 52 -3.66 -9.26 11.48
CA ALA A 52 -4.89 -9.81 10.88
C ALA A 52 -6.08 -8.82 10.75
N ARG A 53 -5.99 -7.64 11.37
CA ARG A 53 -6.94 -6.53 11.17
C ARG A 53 -6.82 -5.87 9.79
N TYR A 54 -5.73 -6.14 9.06
CA TYR A 54 -5.49 -5.64 7.72
C TYR A 54 -5.70 -6.76 6.71
N SER A 55 -6.45 -6.49 5.66
CA SER A 55 -6.54 -7.31 4.46
C SER A 55 -5.73 -6.69 3.34
N VAL A 56 -5.21 -7.51 2.43
CA VAL A 56 -4.40 -7.06 1.30
C VAL A 56 -4.88 -7.69 0.00
N ALA A 57 -5.15 -6.86 -1.00
CA ALA A 57 -5.60 -7.33 -2.31
C ALA A 57 -5.33 -6.31 -3.42
N LYS A 58 -5.41 -6.78 -4.67
CA LYS A 58 -5.67 -5.92 -5.84
C LYS A 58 -7.14 -5.54 -5.84
N ALA A 59 -7.45 -4.25 -5.99
CA ALA A 59 -8.83 -3.78 -5.95
C ALA A 59 -9.02 -2.43 -6.67
N HIS A 60 -10.28 -2.12 -6.98
CA HIS A 60 -10.72 -0.75 -7.20
C HIS A 60 -11.32 -0.21 -5.90
N VAL A 61 -11.22 1.10 -5.71
CA VAL A 61 -11.81 1.81 -4.57
C VAL A 61 -12.96 2.68 -5.08
N VAL A 62 -14.06 2.70 -4.36
CA VAL A 62 -15.27 3.47 -4.70
C VAL A 62 -15.72 4.31 -3.50
N ASP A 63 -16.29 5.49 -3.75
CA ASP A 63 -16.98 6.28 -2.72
C ASP A 63 -18.51 6.24 -2.85
N SER A 64 -19.21 6.73 -1.82
CA SER A 64 -20.68 6.84 -1.82
C SER A 64 -21.22 7.84 -2.85
N LEU A 65 -20.38 8.64 -3.49
CA LEU A 65 -20.75 9.58 -4.55
C LEU A 65 -20.64 8.97 -5.95
N GLY A 66 -20.27 7.69 -6.06
CA GLY A 66 -20.17 6.96 -7.32
C GLY A 66 -18.87 7.20 -8.08
N ASN A 67 -17.86 7.80 -7.44
CA ASN A 67 -16.53 7.96 -8.02
C ASN A 67 -15.70 6.70 -7.78
N PHE A 68 -14.88 6.34 -8.76
CA PHE A 68 -13.97 5.20 -8.70
C PHE A 68 -12.52 5.64 -8.83
N SER A 69 -11.63 4.95 -8.12
CA SER A 69 -10.20 5.02 -8.36
C SER A 69 -9.80 4.24 -9.61
N ASP A 70 -8.55 4.41 -10.03
CA ASP A 70 -7.89 3.42 -10.90
C ASP A 70 -7.80 2.06 -10.20
N GLN A 71 -7.45 1.00 -10.94
CA GLN A 71 -7.08 -0.27 -10.35
C GLN A 71 -5.80 -0.11 -9.53
N ILE A 72 -5.83 -0.52 -8.26
CA ILE A 72 -4.67 -0.47 -7.38
C ILE A 72 -4.08 -1.87 -7.25
N ASP A 73 -2.78 -1.98 -7.54
CA ASP A 73 -2.05 -3.25 -7.54
C ASP A 73 -2.04 -3.88 -6.15
N VAL A 74 -1.80 -3.08 -5.10
CA VAL A 74 -1.81 -3.54 -3.71
C VAL A 74 -2.51 -2.52 -2.82
N VAL A 75 -3.67 -2.89 -2.28
CA VAL A 75 -4.40 -2.10 -1.28
C VAL A 75 -4.34 -2.80 0.07
N VAL A 76 -4.07 -2.05 1.13
CA VAL A 76 -4.21 -2.46 2.53
C VAL A 76 -5.48 -1.85 3.09
N PHE A 77 -6.42 -2.67 3.54
CA PHE A 77 -7.77 -2.21 3.90
C PHE A 77 -8.37 -2.97 5.08
N ASP A 78 -9.45 -2.43 5.64
CA ASP A 78 -10.22 -3.00 6.72
C ASP A 78 -11.29 -3.97 6.21
N ARG A 79 -11.42 -5.12 6.88
CA ARG A 79 -12.52 -6.08 6.67
C ARG A 79 -13.27 -6.46 7.94
N GLN A 80 -12.82 -5.94 9.08
CA GLN A 80 -13.44 -6.24 10.36
C GLN A 80 -14.69 -5.39 10.59
N TYR A 81 -14.70 -4.15 10.08
CA TYR A 81 -15.75 -3.15 10.26
C TYR A 81 -16.29 -2.59 8.94
N SER A 82 -15.67 -2.90 7.81
CA SER A 82 -16.11 -2.46 6.48
C SER A 82 -16.64 -3.62 5.62
N PRO A 83 -17.82 -3.50 4.99
CA PRO A 83 -18.31 -4.47 4.02
C PRO A 83 -17.52 -4.38 2.69
N PHE A 84 -17.59 -5.43 1.87
CA PHE A 84 -17.25 -5.28 0.45
C PHE A 84 -18.42 -4.59 -0.26
N ILE A 85 -18.11 -3.69 -1.20
CA ILE A 85 -19.14 -3.15 -2.10
C ILE A 85 -19.48 -4.20 -3.17
N PHE A 86 -18.44 -4.83 -3.75
CA PHE A 86 -18.64 -5.89 -4.72
C PHE A 86 -17.42 -6.82 -4.80
N THR A 87 -17.69 -8.12 -4.97
CA THR A 87 -16.66 -9.11 -5.29
C THR A 87 -17.22 -10.10 -6.30
N TYR A 88 -16.53 -10.29 -7.42
CA TYR A 88 -16.95 -11.18 -8.50
C TYR A 88 -15.75 -11.60 -9.34
N GLU A 89 -15.60 -12.90 -9.61
CA GLU A 89 -14.56 -13.44 -10.52
C GLU A 89 -13.16 -12.85 -10.26
N ASN A 90 -12.71 -12.90 -9.00
CA ASN A 90 -11.43 -12.35 -8.50
C ASN A 90 -11.26 -10.82 -8.63
N GLN A 91 -12.30 -10.09 -9.04
CA GLN A 91 -12.34 -8.64 -8.97
C GLN A 91 -12.94 -8.20 -7.64
N THR A 92 -12.31 -7.21 -7.02
CA THR A 92 -12.70 -6.70 -5.70
C THR A 92 -12.88 -5.20 -5.78
N ILE A 93 -14.01 -4.70 -5.28
CA ILE A 93 -14.32 -3.30 -5.13
C ILE A 93 -14.59 -3.02 -3.64
N ILE A 94 -13.81 -2.11 -3.08
CA ILE A 94 -13.84 -1.76 -1.66
C ILE A 94 -14.26 -0.30 -1.45
N PRO A 95 -14.94 0.01 -0.33
CA PRO A 95 -15.31 1.38 -0.02
C PRO A 95 -14.07 2.19 0.39
N ALA A 96 -14.01 3.46 0.01
CA ALA A 96 -12.89 4.36 0.31
C ALA A 96 -12.61 4.49 1.82
N GLU A 97 -13.62 4.36 2.66
CA GLU A 97 -13.52 4.37 4.12
C GLU A 97 -12.63 3.23 4.65
N SER A 98 -12.60 2.09 3.96
CA SER A 98 -11.85 0.90 4.41
C SER A 98 -10.34 1.01 4.19
N VAL A 99 -9.87 1.97 3.38
CA VAL A 99 -8.49 1.98 2.88
C VAL A 99 -7.52 2.58 3.90
N TYR A 100 -6.45 1.85 4.20
CA TYR A 100 -5.31 2.33 5.01
C TYR A 100 -4.12 2.75 4.14
N ALA A 101 -3.79 1.98 3.11
CA ALA A 101 -2.65 2.24 2.24
C ALA A 101 -2.85 1.68 0.84
N VAL A 102 -2.20 2.31 -0.15
CA VAL A 102 -2.25 1.92 -1.56
C VAL A 102 -0.85 1.98 -2.16
N PHE A 103 -0.51 0.98 -2.96
CA PHE A 103 0.80 0.86 -3.59
C PHE A 103 0.69 0.47 -5.06
N GLU A 104 1.60 1.02 -5.84
CA GLU A 104 1.88 0.53 -7.19
C GLU A 104 3.07 -0.43 -7.16
N ALA A 105 2.90 -1.61 -7.77
CA ALA A 105 3.92 -2.64 -7.78
C ALA A 105 4.44 -2.89 -9.21
N LYS A 106 5.75 -2.72 -9.41
CA LYS A 106 6.41 -3.03 -10.70
C LYS A 106 7.79 -3.61 -10.48
N GLN A 107 8.41 -4.08 -11.56
CA GLN A 107 9.73 -4.69 -11.48
C GLN A 107 10.88 -3.70 -11.30
N THR A 108 10.78 -2.50 -11.88
CA THR A 108 11.86 -1.52 -11.85
C THR A 108 11.30 -0.15 -11.59
N ALA A 109 11.95 0.61 -10.70
CA ALA A 109 11.63 2.01 -10.43
C ALA A 109 12.25 2.91 -11.50
N ASP A 110 11.41 3.75 -12.10
CA ASP A 110 11.80 4.79 -13.04
C ASP A 110 10.90 6.03 -12.85
N ALA A 111 11.16 7.09 -13.60
CA ALA A 111 10.45 8.35 -13.45
C ALA A 111 8.97 8.27 -13.83
N GLN A 112 8.63 7.41 -14.79
CA GLN A 112 7.27 7.21 -15.26
C GLN A 112 6.47 6.45 -14.20
N LEU A 113 7.05 5.41 -13.60
CA LEU A 113 6.44 4.65 -12.53
C LEU A 113 6.14 5.53 -11.32
N VAL A 114 7.08 6.35 -10.88
CA VAL A 114 6.87 7.20 -9.70
C VAL A 114 5.68 8.13 -9.93
N ARG A 115 5.61 8.80 -11.09
CA ARG A 115 4.47 9.68 -11.42
C ARG A 115 3.16 8.92 -11.56
N TYR A 116 3.21 7.73 -12.15
CA TYR A 116 2.04 6.87 -12.29
C TYR A 116 1.50 6.43 -10.92
N ALA A 117 2.38 6.06 -9.99
CA ALA A 117 2.01 5.72 -8.63
C ALA A 117 1.43 6.93 -7.87
N GLN A 118 2.03 8.11 -8.04
CA GLN A 118 1.51 9.37 -7.48
C GLN A 118 0.07 9.63 -7.95
N ASP A 119 -0.23 9.41 -9.23
CA ASP A 119 -1.57 9.59 -9.79
C ASP A 119 -2.56 8.53 -9.28
N LYS A 120 -2.15 7.26 -9.18
CA LYS A 120 -2.97 6.19 -8.58
C LYS A 120 -3.31 6.49 -7.12
N VAL A 121 -2.33 6.91 -6.32
CA VAL A 121 -2.55 7.31 -4.92
C VAL A 121 -3.53 8.48 -4.85
N ALA A 122 -3.37 9.48 -5.71
CA ALA A 122 -4.28 10.63 -5.75
C ALA A 122 -5.70 10.24 -6.16
N SER A 123 -5.87 9.28 -7.07
CA SER A 123 -7.19 8.77 -7.47
C SER A 123 -7.99 8.22 -6.28
N VAL A 124 -7.30 7.61 -5.31
CA VAL A 124 -7.92 7.08 -4.09
C VAL A 124 -8.13 8.17 -3.05
N ARG A 125 -7.15 9.07 -2.85
CA ARG A 125 -7.25 10.13 -1.83
C ARG A 125 -8.33 11.17 -2.11
N ARG A 126 -8.68 11.37 -3.38
CA ARG A 126 -9.75 12.28 -3.80
C ARG A 126 -11.16 11.72 -3.56
N LEU A 127 -11.27 10.42 -3.28
CA LEU A 127 -12.56 9.78 -3.00
C LEU A 127 -13.16 10.32 -1.70
N HIS A 128 -14.47 10.53 -1.72
CA HIS A 128 -15.22 10.91 -0.53
C HIS A 128 -15.21 9.78 0.50
N ARG A 129 -15.07 10.12 1.79
CA ARG A 129 -15.09 9.17 2.90
C ARG A 129 -16.01 9.66 4.00
N THR A 130 -17.04 8.87 4.25
CA THR A 130 -17.99 9.09 5.34
C THR A 130 -17.37 8.75 6.69
N SER A 131 -17.97 9.27 7.77
CA SER A 131 -17.57 8.94 9.15
C SER A 131 -18.73 9.18 10.09
N LEU A 132 -19.30 8.10 10.62
CA LEU A 132 -20.35 8.12 11.63
C LEU A 132 -19.76 8.13 13.05
N PRO A 133 -20.52 8.61 14.06
CA PRO A 133 -20.25 8.34 15.46
C PRO A 133 -20.11 6.83 15.72
N ILE A 134 -19.21 6.43 16.62
CA ILE A 134 -18.84 5.02 16.82
C ILE A 134 -19.39 4.54 18.16
N PRO A 135 -20.45 3.71 18.17
CA PRO A 135 -20.91 3.05 19.39
C PRO A 135 -19.84 2.07 19.88
N HIS A 136 -19.58 2.07 21.18
CA HIS A 136 -18.67 1.13 21.84
C HIS A 136 -19.14 0.84 23.26
N ALA A 137 -18.49 -0.09 23.96
CA ALA A 137 -18.93 -0.56 25.28
C ALA A 137 -19.10 0.55 26.35
N GLY A 138 -18.39 1.68 26.19
CA GLY A 138 -18.43 2.82 27.12
C GLY A 138 -19.35 3.96 26.70
N GLY A 139 -20.07 3.85 25.59
CA GLY A 139 -20.91 4.92 25.05
C GLY A 139 -20.73 5.09 23.55
N THR A 140 -20.52 6.33 23.11
CA THR A 140 -20.37 6.64 21.68
C THR A 140 -19.30 7.69 21.50
N TYR A 141 -18.29 7.37 20.69
CA TYR A 141 -17.32 8.36 20.26
C TYR A 141 -17.93 9.26 19.18
N PRO A 142 -17.52 10.54 19.11
CA PRO A 142 -17.85 11.36 17.94
C PRO A 142 -17.26 10.74 16.67
N ALA A 143 -17.77 11.17 15.51
CA ALA A 143 -17.26 10.74 14.22
C ALA A 143 -15.72 10.89 14.16
N LYS A 144 -15.04 9.81 13.80
CA LYS A 144 -13.57 9.80 13.75
C LYS A 144 -13.10 10.69 12.60
N PRO A 145 -12.12 11.59 12.81
CA PRO A 145 -11.47 12.29 11.72
C PRO A 145 -10.89 11.31 10.69
N ALA A 146 -10.98 11.67 9.41
CA ALA A 146 -10.48 10.83 8.34
C ALA A 146 -8.99 10.52 8.54
N ILE A 147 -8.63 9.23 8.49
CA ILE A 147 -7.25 8.79 8.61
C ILE A 147 -6.47 9.11 7.32
N PRO A 148 -5.15 9.36 7.38
CA PRO A 148 -4.34 9.44 6.17
C PRO A 148 -4.35 8.08 5.45
N ILE A 149 -4.44 8.11 4.12
CA ILE A 149 -4.21 6.94 3.27
C ILE A 149 -2.75 6.99 2.84
N PHE A 150 -1.94 6.02 3.26
CA PHE A 150 -0.53 5.98 2.88
C PHE A 150 -0.38 5.57 1.41
N GLY A 151 0.43 6.30 0.66
CA GLY A 151 0.76 6.00 -0.73
C GLY A 151 2.19 5.50 -0.88
N GLY A 152 2.46 4.62 -1.84
CA GLY A 152 3.82 4.17 -2.07
C GLY A 152 4.07 3.40 -3.36
N ILE A 153 5.34 3.01 -3.54
CA ILE A 153 5.78 2.12 -4.62
C ILE A 153 6.50 0.90 -4.06
N LEU A 154 6.34 -0.22 -4.75
CA LEU A 154 6.99 -1.48 -4.45
C LEU A 154 7.69 -1.98 -5.71
N THR A 155 9.03 -1.95 -5.71
CA THR A 155 9.82 -2.41 -6.85
C THR A 155 10.88 -3.42 -6.46
N PHE A 156 11.38 -4.15 -7.46
CA PHE A 156 12.53 -5.01 -7.27
C PHE A 156 13.84 -4.25 -7.50
N GLU A 157 13.97 -3.60 -8.66
CA GLU A 157 15.16 -2.86 -9.10
C GLU A 157 14.88 -1.35 -9.28
N SER A 158 15.93 -0.60 -9.64
CA SER A 158 15.86 0.82 -10.02
C SER A 158 16.62 1.06 -11.33
N GLU A 159 16.13 1.97 -12.19
CA GLU A 159 16.85 2.42 -13.39
C GLU A 159 17.96 3.43 -13.08
N TRP A 160 17.90 4.07 -11.91
CA TRP A 160 18.88 5.08 -11.53
C TRP A 160 20.16 4.46 -10.96
N SER A 161 21.26 5.18 -11.14
CA SER A 161 22.53 4.91 -10.46
C SER A 161 23.04 6.22 -9.84
N PRO A 162 23.00 6.40 -8.51
CA PRO A 162 22.58 5.41 -7.50
C PRO A 162 21.06 5.15 -7.47
N PRO A 163 20.63 3.95 -7.04
CA PRO A 163 19.25 3.46 -7.21
C PRO A 163 18.20 4.22 -6.42
N MET A 164 18.58 4.86 -5.31
CA MET A 164 17.72 5.71 -4.48
C MET A 164 18.42 7.04 -4.18
N GLY A 165 18.93 7.71 -5.22
CA GLY A 165 19.60 9.00 -5.09
C GLY A 165 18.70 10.20 -5.39
N LYS A 166 19.36 11.34 -5.65
CA LYS A 166 18.72 12.63 -5.96
C LYS A 166 17.71 12.57 -7.11
N ALA A 167 17.91 11.69 -8.09
CA ALA A 167 17.00 11.53 -9.22
C ALA A 167 15.62 11.02 -8.76
N LEU A 168 15.60 9.96 -7.93
CA LEU A 168 14.37 9.45 -7.32
C LEU A 168 13.77 10.49 -6.38
N GLU A 169 14.57 11.09 -5.52
CA GLU A 169 14.12 12.12 -4.57
C GLU A 169 13.44 13.30 -5.27
N SER A 170 14.03 13.83 -6.34
CA SER A 170 13.46 14.94 -7.12
C SER A 170 12.05 14.61 -7.62
N ILE A 171 11.85 13.40 -8.15
CA ILE A 171 10.55 12.99 -8.72
C ILE A 171 9.54 12.69 -7.61
N LEU A 172 10.00 12.13 -6.48
CA LEU A 172 9.16 11.95 -5.29
C LEU A 172 8.65 13.30 -4.74
N LEU A 173 9.45 14.35 -4.83
CA LEU A 173 9.08 15.71 -4.41
C LEU A 173 8.17 16.44 -5.41
N GLU A 174 8.09 16.00 -6.67
CA GLU A 174 7.08 16.50 -7.64
C GLU A 174 5.64 16.15 -7.20
N GLY A 175 5.47 15.05 -6.46
CA GLY A 175 4.17 14.62 -5.92
C GLY A 175 3.87 15.29 -4.59
N SER A 176 2.96 16.27 -4.59
CA SER A 176 2.48 16.96 -3.39
C SER A 176 0.97 16.78 -3.19
N GLY A 177 0.48 17.07 -1.97
CA GLY A 177 -0.92 16.89 -1.62
C GLY A 177 -1.37 15.44 -1.83
N ASP A 178 -2.46 15.24 -2.57
CA ASP A 178 -3.00 13.90 -2.86
C ASP A 178 -2.02 12.99 -3.61
N ARG A 179 -1.06 13.57 -4.34
CA ARG A 179 -0.06 12.83 -5.13
C ARG A 179 1.14 12.37 -4.30
N GLN A 180 1.26 12.78 -3.05
CA GLN A 180 2.44 12.48 -2.22
C GLN A 180 2.63 10.97 -2.00
N LEU A 181 3.84 10.46 -2.19
CA LEU A 181 4.21 9.12 -1.73
C LEU A 181 4.80 9.19 -0.32
N ASP A 182 4.42 8.26 0.54
CA ASP A 182 4.80 8.27 1.96
C ASP A 182 5.92 7.29 2.26
N ILE A 183 5.98 6.19 1.53
CA ILE A 183 6.89 5.08 1.79
C ILE A 183 7.08 4.26 0.51
N GLY A 184 8.24 3.64 0.33
CA GLY A 184 8.45 2.70 -0.76
C GLY A 184 9.61 1.75 -0.51
N CYS A 185 9.68 0.69 -1.31
CA CYS A 185 10.73 -0.31 -1.24
C CYS A 185 11.29 -0.60 -2.64
N VAL A 186 12.61 -0.59 -2.76
CA VAL A 186 13.34 -1.13 -3.91
C VAL A 186 14.08 -2.37 -3.41
N ALA A 187 13.49 -3.54 -3.62
CA ALA A 187 13.83 -4.75 -2.87
C ALA A 187 15.30 -5.20 -2.98
N SER A 188 16.03 -4.85 -4.06
CA SER A 188 17.46 -5.17 -4.17
C SER A 188 18.40 -4.11 -3.58
N HIS A 189 17.89 -2.94 -3.17
CA HIS A 189 18.72 -1.78 -2.80
C HIS A 189 18.40 -1.18 -1.42
N GLY A 190 17.12 -1.06 -1.06
CA GLY A 190 16.73 -0.39 0.18
C GLY A 190 15.27 0.06 0.22
N HIS A 191 14.95 0.90 1.20
CA HIS A 191 13.62 1.48 1.32
C HIS A 191 13.71 2.98 1.59
N PHE A 192 12.60 3.67 1.41
CA PHE A 192 12.50 5.09 1.72
C PHE A 192 11.19 5.41 2.41
N ALA A 193 11.18 6.49 3.19
CA ALA A 193 9.99 6.95 3.87
C ALA A 193 10.02 8.47 4.04
N ARG A 194 8.89 9.14 3.79
CA ARG A 194 8.77 10.59 4.00
C ARG A 194 8.61 10.90 5.49
N ASN A 195 9.46 11.75 6.04
CA ASN A 195 9.47 12.08 7.46
C ASN A 195 8.51 13.25 7.78
N ALA A 196 8.46 13.66 9.05
CA ALA A 196 7.57 14.73 9.51
C ALA A 196 7.99 16.15 9.06
N THR A 197 9.27 16.38 8.72
CA THR A 197 9.73 17.65 8.14
C THR A 197 9.38 17.74 6.65
N GLY A 198 8.98 16.62 6.04
CA GLY A 198 8.55 16.53 4.67
C GLY A 198 9.63 16.08 3.69
N GLU A 199 10.80 15.70 4.22
CA GLU A 199 11.94 15.17 3.48
C GLU A 199 11.83 13.63 3.37
N TYR A 200 12.57 13.03 2.45
CA TYR A 200 12.62 11.58 2.29
C TYR A 200 13.88 11.00 2.94
N ASP A 201 13.68 10.10 3.89
CA ASP A 201 14.78 9.32 4.47
C ASP A 201 15.00 8.09 3.58
N PHE A 202 16.20 7.97 3.00
CA PHE A 202 16.61 6.80 2.21
C PHE A 202 17.52 5.90 3.03
N VAL A 203 17.20 4.61 3.09
CA VAL A 203 17.98 3.61 3.82
C VAL A 203 18.46 2.53 2.84
N PHE A 204 19.77 2.51 2.59
CA PHE A 204 20.43 1.45 1.84
C PHE A 204 20.81 0.32 2.79
N GLU A 205 20.32 -0.89 2.53
CA GLU A 205 20.52 -2.01 3.45
C GLU A 205 20.37 -3.37 2.78
N ASN A 206 20.73 -4.43 3.51
CA ASN A 206 20.70 -5.80 3.03
C ASN A 206 19.37 -6.53 3.31
N LYS A 207 18.41 -5.86 3.98
CA LYS A 207 17.07 -6.43 4.27
C LYS A 207 15.89 -5.52 3.88
N PRO A 208 15.88 -4.87 2.69
CA PRO A 208 14.90 -3.84 2.32
C PRO A 208 13.43 -4.20 2.57
N ALA A 209 13.01 -5.40 2.16
CA ALA A 209 11.61 -5.82 2.27
C ALA A 209 11.14 -5.94 3.73
N THR A 210 12.01 -6.46 4.61
CA THR A 210 11.72 -6.58 6.05
C THR A 210 11.67 -5.20 6.71
N ALA A 211 12.60 -4.31 6.38
CA ALA A 211 12.63 -2.96 6.93
C ALA A 211 11.42 -2.13 6.48
N PHE A 212 11.07 -2.22 5.20
CA PHE A 212 9.84 -1.65 4.66
C PHE A 212 8.59 -2.15 5.41
N LEU A 213 8.47 -3.47 5.60
CA LEU A 213 7.34 -4.07 6.31
C LEU A 213 7.22 -3.51 7.74
N PHE A 214 8.32 -3.41 8.48
CA PHE A 214 8.32 -2.85 9.83
C PHE A 214 7.95 -1.37 9.84
N LYS A 215 8.47 -0.59 8.89
CA LYS A 215 8.13 0.82 8.75
C LYS A 215 6.65 1.01 8.38
N LEU A 216 6.10 0.15 7.52
CA LEU A 216 4.69 0.15 7.16
C LEU A 216 3.81 -0.17 8.38
N ILE A 217 4.12 -1.24 9.12
CA ILE A 217 3.39 -1.60 10.35
C ILE A 217 3.40 -0.43 11.34
N SER A 218 4.56 0.18 11.55
CA SER A 218 4.69 1.34 12.44
C SER A 218 3.82 2.51 12.00
N ARG A 219 3.74 2.82 10.69
CA ARG A 219 2.85 3.86 10.17
C ARG A 219 1.37 3.52 10.35
N LEU A 220 0.99 2.29 10.00
CA LEU A 220 -0.40 1.82 10.11
C LEU A 220 -0.92 1.85 11.55
N GLN A 221 -0.07 1.60 12.55
CA GLN A 221 -0.44 1.69 13.96
C GLN A 221 -1.01 3.07 14.34
N PHE A 222 -0.49 4.16 13.78
CA PHE A 222 -0.98 5.51 14.06
C PHE A 222 -2.34 5.82 13.44
N SER A 223 -2.74 5.08 12.39
CA SER A 223 -4.08 5.22 11.81
C SER A 223 -5.17 4.64 12.71
N GLY A 224 -4.83 3.72 13.63
CA GLY A 224 -5.82 2.99 14.43
C GLY A 224 -6.78 2.20 13.52
N THR A 225 -8.07 2.18 13.86
CA THR A 225 -9.13 1.60 12.99
C THR A 225 -9.70 2.63 12.03
N VAL A 226 -10.15 2.23 10.84
CA VAL A 226 -10.87 3.11 9.93
C VAL A 226 -12.07 3.81 10.59
N PRO A 227 -12.48 4.99 10.08
CA PRO A 227 -13.77 5.60 10.44
C PRO A 227 -14.94 4.65 10.18
N MET A 228 -16.03 4.84 10.93
CA MET A 228 -17.24 4.04 10.73
C MET A 228 -17.98 4.52 9.47
N ILE A 229 -18.07 3.64 8.47
CA ILE A 229 -18.74 3.89 7.20
C ILE A 229 -20.23 4.17 7.39
N ASP A 230 -20.76 5.13 6.63
CA ASP A 230 -22.19 5.31 6.42
C ASP A 230 -22.62 4.46 5.21
N ILE A 231 -23.15 3.28 5.47
CA ILE A 231 -23.57 2.35 4.40
C ILE A 231 -24.85 2.82 3.69
N ASP A 232 -25.68 3.63 4.37
CA ASP A 232 -26.93 4.13 3.78
C ASP A 232 -26.63 5.15 2.68
N ALA A 233 -25.52 5.89 2.78
CA ALA A 233 -25.01 6.74 1.70
C ALA A 233 -24.72 5.95 0.40
N TYR A 234 -24.25 4.71 0.51
CA TYR A 234 -24.13 3.80 -0.65
C TYR A 234 -25.50 3.23 -1.07
N GLY A 235 -26.39 3.01 -0.10
CA GLY A 235 -27.76 2.55 -0.32
C GLY A 235 -28.61 3.48 -1.19
N GLU A 236 -28.30 4.78 -1.25
CA GLU A 236 -28.95 5.74 -2.14
C GLU A 236 -28.90 5.34 -3.63
N TRP A 237 -27.91 4.52 -4.02
CA TRP A 237 -27.76 4.03 -5.39
C TRP A 237 -28.71 2.89 -5.75
N LEU A 238 -29.42 2.29 -4.78
CA LEU A 238 -30.39 1.22 -5.04
C LEU A 238 -31.70 1.72 -5.66
N ALA A 239 -32.01 3.01 -5.51
CA ALA A 239 -33.24 3.62 -5.99
C ALA A 239 -33.08 4.42 -7.31
N LYS A 240 -31.85 4.55 -7.81
CA LYS A 240 -31.54 5.29 -9.05
C LYS A 240 -31.73 4.44 -10.31
#